data_AF-A0A3D4UWN3-F1
#
_entry.id   AF-A0A3D4UWN3-F1
#
_cell.length_a   1.000
_cell.length_b   1.000
_cell.length_c   1.000
_cell.angle_alpha   90.00
_cell.angle_beta   90.00
_cell.angle_gamma   90.00
#
_symmetry.space_group_name_H-M   'P 1'
#
loop_
_entity.id
_entity.type
_entity.pdbx_description
1 polymer ?
#
loop_
_entity_poly.entity_id
_entity_poly.type
_entity_poly.pdbx_seq_one_letter_code
_entity_poly.pdbx_strand_id
1 'polypeptide(L)'
;MPRKKKKLNTSGLSETSNLSYEQYLKSGFDLLSDRLSLRVYKLAPKTEYGIFQRGLDLRVQFYLDKKRIYEFIVDKAFFYQSNRNKEDRKWMRSFADVHLDKVKEAVVRKGK
;
A
#
# COMPACT_ATOMS: atom_id res chain seq x y z
N MET A 1 -13.68 -32.75 -4.57
CA MET A 1 -13.01 -31.74 -5.43
C MET A 1 -11.94 -31.02 -4.60
N PRO A 2 -10.65 -31.08 -4.96
CA PRO A 2 -9.64 -30.33 -4.22
C PRO A 2 -9.78 -28.83 -4.55
N ARG A 3 -10.10 -28.03 -3.53
CA ARG A 3 -10.11 -26.55 -3.62
C ARG A 3 -8.70 -26.10 -3.99
N LYS A 4 -8.52 -25.55 -5.21
CA LYS A 4 -7.26 -24.94 -5.65
C LYS A 4 -6.81 -23.95 -4.57
N LYS A 5 -5.67 -24.23 -3.93
CA LYS A 5 -5.05 -23.31 -2.96
C LYS A 5 -4.86 -21.98 -3.69
N LYS A 6 -5.58 -20.93 -3.27
CA LYS A 6 -5.38 -19.58 -3.80
C LYS A 6 -3.91 -19.23 -3.56
N LYS A 7 -3.18 -18.87 -4.61
CA LYS A 7 -1.86 -18.26 -4.45
C LYS A 7 -2.08 -16.96 -3.66
N LEU A 8 -1.58 -16.96 -2.44
CA LEU A 8 -1.59 -15.82 -1.52
C LEU A 8 -0.27 -15.09 -1.75
N ASN A 9 -0.35 -13.79 -2.06
CA ASN A 9 0.84 -12.93 -2.13
C ASN A 9 1.45 -12.75 -0.74
N THR A 10 2.62 -12.10 -0.66
CA THR A 10 3.38 -11.83 0.58
C THR A 10 2.54 -11.16 1.69
N SER A 11 1.46 -10.50 1.28
CA SER A 11 0.47 -9.76 2.07
C SER A 11 -0.83 -10.52 2.34
N GLY A 12 -0.95 -11.80 1.94
CA GLY A 12 -2.11 -12.65 2.24
C GLY A 12 -3.37 -12.35 1.41
N LEU A 13 -3.24 -11.57 0.33
CA LEU A 13 -4.37 -11.18 -0.53
C LEU A 13 -4.45 -12.01 -1.81
N SER A 14 -5.68 -12.25 -2.27
CA SER A 14 -5.98 -12.98 -3.50
C SER A 14 -5.45 -12.22 -4.72
N GLU A 15 -4.57 -12.83 -5.51
CA GLU A 15 -3.99 -12.29 -6.77
C GLU A 15 -5.03 -11.77 -7.79
N THR A 16 -6.29 -12.20 -7.66
CA THR A 16 -7.37 -11.94 -8.61
C THR A 16 -8.36 -10.86 -8.18
N SER A 17 -8.20 -10.22 -7.02
CA SER A 17 -9.17 -9.20 -6.56
C SER A 17 -9.10 -7.91 -7.40
N ASN A 18 -10.25 -7.30 -7.68
CA ASN A 18 -10.34 -6.03 -8.42
C ASN A 18 -10.18 -4.80 -7.50
N LEU A 19 -9.47 -4.95 -6.39
CA LEU A 19 -9.25 -3.88 -5.42
C LEU A 19 -8.42 -2.76 -6.05
N SER A 20 -8.71 -1.52 -5.66
CA SER A 20 -7.82 -0.39 -5.97
C SER A 20 -6.49 -0.51 -5.21
N TYR A 21 -5.50 0.27 -5.62
CA TYR A 21 -4.20 0.30 -4.94
C TYR A 21 -4.34 0.63 -3.45
N GLU A 22 -5.17 1.62 -3.11
CA GLU A 22 -5.50 1.96 -1.71
C GLU A 22 -6.08 0.76 -0.95
N GLN A 23 -7.09 0.11 -1.50
CA GLN A 23 -7.79 -0.99 -0.83
C GLN A 23 -6.87 -2.19 -0.64
N TYR A 24 -5.98 -2.45 -1.60
CA TYR A 24 -4.98 -3.49 -1.49
C TYR A 24 -3.99 -3.20 -0.36
N LEU A 25 -3.48 -1.96 -0.27
CA LEU A 25 -2.60 -1.54 0.83
C LEU A 25 -3.30 -1.64 2.19
N LYS A 26 -4.53 -1.13 2.32
CA LYS A 26 -5.30 -1.21 3.58
C LYS A 26 -5.52 -2.65 4.01
N SER A 27 -5.95 -3.52 3.09
CA SER A 27 -6.16 -4.93 3.41
C SER A 27 -4.86 -5.64 3.80
N GLY A 28 -3.73 -5.26 3.18
CA GLY A 28 -2.42 -5.79 3.56
C GLY A 28 -1.97 -5.32 4.95
N PHE A 29 -2.32 -4.09 5.34
CA PHE A 29 -2.05 -3.55 6.68
C PHE A 29 -2.84 -4.30 7.75
N ASP A 30 -4.15 -4.47 7.52
CA ASP A 30 -5.05 -5.20 8.43
C ASP A 30 -4.57 -6.64 8.63
N LEU A 31 -3.99 -7.27 7.60
CA LEU A 31 -3.42 -8.62 7.71
C LEU A 31 -2.05 -8.67 8.40
N LEU A 32 -1.29 -7.57 8.40
CA LEU A 32 0.03 -7.51 9.02
C LEU A 32 -0.04 -7.22 10.53
N SER A 33 -0.81 -6.21 10.94
CA SER A 33 -0.99 -5.85 12.36
C SER A 33 -2.05 -4.75 12.54
N ASP A 34 -2.91 -4.91 13.55
CA ASP A 34 -3.88 -3.88 13.98
C ASP A 34 -3.24 -2.57 14.47
N ARG A 35 -1.93 -2.57 14.72
CA ARG A 35 -1.17 -1.39 15.15
C ARG A 35 -0.73 -0.51 13.99
N LEU A 36 -0.90 -0.99 12.77
CA LEU A 36 -0.56 -0.25 11.56
C LEU A 36 -1.73 0.62 11.13
N SER A 37 -1.44 1.83 10.67
CA SER A 37 -2.44 2.68 10.03
C SER A 37 -1.87 3.43 8.83
N LEU A 38 -2.72 3.62 7.83
CA LEU A 38 -2.42 4.33 6.59
C LEU A 38 -3.16 5.67 6.59
N ARG A 39 -2.44 6.76 6.34
CA ARG A 39 -3.01 8.10 6.19
C ARG A 39 -2.65 8.67 4.82
N VAL A 40 -3.61 9.29 4.17
CA VAL A 40 -3.46 9.89 2.83
C VAL A 40 -3.68 11.38 2.94
N TYR A 41 -2.74 12.16 2.43
CA TYR A 41 -2.78 13.62 2.43
C TYR A 41 -2.76 14.15 1.01
N LYS A 42 -3.59 15.15 0.74
CA LYS A 42 -3.66 15.87 -0.55
C LYS A 42 -2.63 17.00 -0.65
N LEU A 43 -1.78 17.14 0.37
CA LEU A 43 -0.80 18.20 0.53
C LEU A 43 0.52 17.59 0.98
N ALA A 44 1.62 18.12 0.43
CA ALA A 44 2.98 17.84 0.85
C ALA A 44 3.76 19.16 1.00
N PRO A 45 4.72 19.25 1.94
CA PRO A 45 5.62 20.40 2.04
C PRO A 45 6.44 20.54 0.75
N LYS A 46 6.36 21.70 0.09
CA LYS A 46 7.11 21.96 -1.15
C LYS A 46 8.63 21.92 -0.97
N THR A 47 9.11 22.20 0.23
CA THR A 47 10.52 22.16 0.60
C THR A 47 11.10 20.75 0.54
N GLU A 48 10.30 19.74 0.91
CA GLU A 48 10.70 18.33 0.91
C GLU A 48 10.31 17.64 -0.41
N TYR A 49 9.20 18.08 -1.01
CA TYR A 49 8.62 17.47 -2.21
C TYR A 49 8.40 18.53 -3.31
N GLY A 50 9.50 19.02 -3.87
CA GLY A 50 9.46 20.05 -4.93
C GLY A 50 8.71 19.61 -6.19
N ILE A 51 8.65 18.30 -6.45
CA ILE A 51 7.92 17.69 -7.58
C ILE A 51 6.45 17.41 -7.30
N PHE A 52 5.95 17.62 -6.06
CA PHE A 52 4.57 17.32 -5.70
C PHE A 52 3.59 18.26 -6.39
N GLN A 53 2.68 17.69 -7.18
CA GLN A 53 1.64 18.42 -7.89
C GLN A 53 0.32 18.31 -7.15
N ARG A 54 -0.11 19.41 -6.53
CA ARG A 54 -1.38 19.48 -5.81
C ARG A 54 -2.55 19.15 -6.74
N GLY A 55 -3.35 18.17 -6.35
CA GLY A 55 -4.53 17.74 -7.10
C GLY A 55 -4.29 16.53 -8.00
N LEU A 56 -3.02 16.28 -8.36
CA LEU A 56 -2.58 15.09 -9.08
C LEU A 56 -1.92 14.09 -8.15
N ASP A 57 -1.10 14.53 -7.20
CA ASP A 57 -0.38 13.65 -6.30
C ASP A 57 -1.05 13.52 -4.93
N LEU A 58 -0.77 12.38 -4.29
CA LEU A 58 -1.10 12.09 -2.91
C LEU A 58 0.16 11.73 -2.13
N ARG A 59 0.24 12.24 -0.90
CA ARG A 59 1.25 11.82 0.07
C ARG A 59 0.65 10.75 0.97
N VAL A 60 1.18 9.54 0.89
CA VAL A 60 0.73 8.40 1.71
C VAL A 60 1.74 8.17 2.82
N GLN A 61 1.25 8.14 4.05
CA GLN A 61 2.05 7.91 5.24
C GLN A 61 1.59 6.65 5.96
N PHE A 62 2.56 5.88 6.40
CA PHE A 62 2.35 4.69 7.19
C PHE A 62 2.79 4.92 8.62
N TYR A 63 1.97 4.46 9.54
CA TYR A 63 2.15 4.63 10.97
C TYR A 63 2.12 3.26 11.65
N LEU A 64 2.99 3.10 12.64
CA LEU A 64 2.97 2.00 13.60
C LEU A 64 2.89 2.62 15.00
N ASP A 65 1.87 2.25 15.79
CA ASP A 65 1.67 2.80 17.14
C ASP A 65 1.72 4.34 17.17
N LYS A 66 1.03 4.97 16.20
CA LYS A 66 0.97 6.44 15.99
C LYS A 66 2.32 7.10 15.63
N LYS A 67 3.40 6.34 15.45
CA LYS A 67 4.68 6.83 14.93
C LYS A 67 4.78 6.61 13.43
N ARG A 68 5.08 7.67 12.67
CA ARG A 68 5.34 7.57 11.22
C ARG A 68 6.57 6.69 11.00
N ILE A 69 6.43 5.64 10.18
CA ILE A 69 7.52 4.70 9.83
C ILE A 69 7.93 4.78 8.37
N TYR A 70 7.01 5.17 7.48
CA TYR A 70 7.27 5.21 6.05
C TYR A 70 6.35 6.24 5.38
N GLU A 71 6.81 6.80 4.28
CA GLU A 71 6.10 7.82 3.52
C GLU A 71 6.51 7.72 2.05
N PHE A 72 5.56 7.94 1.15
CA PHE A 72 5.81 8.02 -0.29
C PHE A 72 4.78 8.92 -0.97
N ILE A 73 5.12 9.37 -2.18
CA ILE A 73 4.22 10.10 -3.07
C ILE A 73 3.73 9.15 -4.16
N VAL A 74 2.46 9.28 -4.52
CA VAL A 74 1.81 8.48 -5.55
C VAL A 74 0.78 9.32 -6.29
N ASP A 75 0.65 9.11 -7.59
CA ASP A 75 -0.40 9.74 -8.38
C ASP A 75 -1.79 9.33 -7.87
N LYS A 76 -2.69 10.30 -7.77
CA LYS A 76 -4.06 10.16 -7.26
C LYS A 76 -4.90 9.28 -8.16
N ALA A 77 -4.80 9.45 -9.47
CA ALA A 77 -5.57 8.63 -10.40
C ALA A 77 -5.15 7.17 -10.24
N PHE A 78 -3.84 6.90 -10.21
CA PHE A 78 -3.31 5.56 -9.95
C PHE A 78 -3.74 5.00 -8.59
N PHE A 79 -3.70 5.81 -7.53
CA PHE A 79 -4.03 5.37 -6.16
C PHE A 79 -5.48 4.87 -6.01
N TYR A 80 -6.42 5.52 -6.70
CA TYR A 80 -7.85 5.17 -6.66
C TYR A 80 -8.30 4.27 -7.83
N GLN A 81 -7.44 4.02 -8.81
CA GLN A 81 -7.79 3.23 -9.99
C GLN A 81 -8.10 1.78 -9.61
N SER A 82 -9.28 1.31 -9.99
CA SER A 82 -9.65 -0.11 -9.91
C SER A 82 -9.19 -0.82 -11.19
N ASN A 83 -8.14 -1.65 -11.08
CA ASN A 83 -7.58 -2.33 -12.24
C ASN A 83 -8.40 -3.57 -12.62
N ARG A 84 -9.05 -3.50 -13.79
CA ARG A 84 -9.78 -4.62 -14.41
C ARG A 84 -8.87 -5.51 -15.25
N ASN A 85 -7.76 -4.95 -15.76
CA ASN A 85 -6.77 -5.68 -16.54
C ASN A 85 -5.82 -6.49 -15.63
N LYS A 86 -5.46 -7.69 -16.06
CA LYS A 86 -4.64 -8.64 -15.29
C LYS A 86 -3.20 -8.15 -15.12
N GLU A 87 -2.62 -7.57 -16.16
CA GLU A 87 -1.22 -7.11 -16.14
C GLU A 87 -1.06 -5.87 -15.24
N ASP A 88 -1.95 -4.89 -15.40
CA ASP A 88 -1.97 -3.69 -14.55
C ASP A 88 -2.19 -4.04 -13.08
N ARG A 89 -3.07 -5.01 -12.78
CA ARG A 89 -3.23 -5.55 -11.43
C ARG A 89 -1.92 -6.12 -10.88
N LYS A 90 -1.20 -6.91 -11.67
CA LYS A 90 0.05 -7.54 -11.23
C LYS A 90 1.13 -6.49 -10.96
N TRP A 91 1.29 -5.53 -11.88
CA TRP A 91 2.26 -4.46 -11.75
C TRP A 91 1.98 -3.59 -10.51
N MET A 92 0.73 -3.16 -10.36
CA MET A 92 0.26 -2.38 -9.22
C MET A 92 0.49 -3.10 -7.89
N ARG A 93 0.20 -4.40 -7.83
CA ARG A 93 0.41 -5.22 -6.63
C ARG A 93 1.87 -5.42 -6.31
N SER A 94 2.72 -5.65 -7.33
CA SER A 94 4.16 -5.74 -7.13
C SER A 94 4.71 -4.47 -6.47
N PHE A 95 4.20 -3.30 -6.89
CA PHE A 95 4.60 -2.03 -6.28
C PHE A 95 4.07 -1.88 -4.85
N ALA A 96 2.80 -2.26 -4.60
CA ALA A 96 2.23 -2.24 -3.26
C ALA A 96 2.94 -3.21 -2.29
N ASP A 97 3.28 -4.41 -2.76
CA ASP A 97 3.97 -5.44 -1.98
C ASP A 97 5.37 -4.96 -1.55
N VAL A 98 6.10 -4.21 -2.40
CA VAL A 98 7.38 -3.57 -2.01
C VAL A 98 7.22 -2.65 -0.80
N HIS A 99 6.12 -1.90 -0.73
CA HIS A 99 5.86 -1.03 0.42
C HIS A 99 5.43 -1.82 1.65
N LEU A 100 4.61 -2.86 1.47
CA LEU A 100 4.18 -3.74 2.56
C LEU A 100 5.36 -4.52 3.17
N ASP A 101 6.30 -4.98 2.35
CA ASP A 101 7.50 -5.67 2.82
C ASP A 101 8.40 -4.76 3.65
N LYS A 102 8.59 -3.49 3.24
CA LYS A 102 9.30 -2.49 4.05
C LYS A 102 8.63 -2.26 5.41
N VAL A 103 7.30 -2.24 5.45
CA VAL A 103 6.55 -2.10 6.71
C VAL A 103 6.67 -3.35 7.56
N LYS A 104 6.56 -4.53 6.95
CA LYS A 104 6.71 -5.83 7.62
C LYS A 104 8.08 -5.95 8.30
N GLU A 105 9.16 -5.56 7.62
CA GLU A 105 10.49 -5.49 8.21
C GLU A 105 10.55 -4.53 9.41
N ALA A 106 9.94 -3.35 9.30
CA ALA A 106 9.89 -2.37 10.38
C ALA A 106 9.11 -2.87 11.60
N VAL A 107 8.02 -3.62 11.39
CA VAL A 107 7.24 -4.26 12.45
C VAL A 107 8.03 -5.37 13.12
N VAL A 108 8.63 -6.29 12.35
CA VAL A 108 9.41 -7.42 12.88
C VAL A 108 10.61 -6.93 13.69
N ARG A 109 11.31 -5.87 13.23
CA ARG A 109 12.45 -5.31 13.97
C ARG A 109 12.08 -4.65 15.30
N LYS A 110 10.86 -4.11 15.42
CA LYS A 110 10.37 -3.48 16.66
C LYS A 110 9.63 -4.44 17.59
N GLY A 111 9.24 -5.62 17.08
CA GLY A 111 8.64 -6.70 17.87
C GLY A 111 9.66 -7.60 18.56
N LYS A 112 10.97 -7.37 18.35
CA LYS A 112 12.06 -7.88 19.19
C LYS A 112 12.43 -6.84 20.23
#